data_AF-A0A952FQM4-F1
#
_entry.id   AF-A0A952FQM4-F1
#
_cell.length_a   1.000
_cell.length_b   1.000
_cell.length_c   1.000
_cell.angle_alpha   90.00
_cell.angle_beta   90.00
_cell.angle_gamma   90.00
#
_symmetry.space_group_name_H-M   'P 1'
#
loop_
_entity.id
_entity.type
_entity.pdbx_description
1 polymer ?
#
loop_
_entity_poly.entity_id
_entity_poly.type
_entity_poly.pdbx_seq_one_letter_code
_entity_poly.pdbx_strand_id
1 'polypeptide(L)' 'DLYREAAWDLGYPAPAADSKAEGLHDGPWVLADPAGDVALGADRFCDGRIFDPAVLDTDFAGLAGGNAIAAAQRG' A
#
# COMPACT_ATOMS: atom_id res chain seq x y z
N ASP A 1 16.10 4.38 -4.44
CA ASP A 1 17.36 4.42 -3.65
C ASP A 1 17.76 5.81 -3.18
N LEU A 2 18.05 6.78 -4.08
CA LEU A 2 18.47 8.14 -3.69
C LEU A 2 17.60 8.82 -2.60
N TYR A 3 16.28 8.61 -2.65
CA TYR A 3 15.38 9.12 -1.60
C TYR A 3 15.68 8.52 -0.22
N ARG A 4 15.91 7.21 -0.14
CA ARG A 4 16.20 6.52 1.13
C ARG A 4 17.53 7.00 1.71
N GLU A 5 18.54 7.17 0.87
CA GLU A 5 19.85 7.71 1.28
C GLU A 5 19.69 9.10 1.91
N ALA A 6 19.00 10.01 1.21
CA ALA A 6 18.75 11.36 1.72
C ALA A 6 17.90 11.36 3.01
N ALA A 7 16.90 10.47 3.09
CA ALA A 7 16.07 10.34 4.29
C ALA A 7 16.92 9.87 5.50
N TRP A 8 17.81 8.91 5.31
CA TRP A 8 18.71 8.44 6.36
C TRP A 8 19.69 9.52 6.82
N ASP A 9 20.28 10.28 5.89
CA ASP A 9 21.17 11.40 6.24
C ASP A 9 20.47 12.47 7.10
N LEU A 10 19.16 12.62 6.92
CA LEU A 10 18.31 13.55 7.68
C LEU A 10 17.66 12.92 8.92
N GLY A 11 17.85 11.62 9.17
CA GLY A 11 17.26 10.89 10.30
C GLY A 11 15.77 10.61 10.16
N TYR A 12 15.22 10.62 8.94
CA TYR A 12 13.83 10.25 8.67
C TYR A 12 13.68 8.75 8.40
N PRO A 13 12.62 8.09 8.88
CA PRO A 13 12.32 6.73 8.50
C PRO A 13 11.92 6.68 7.02
N ALA A 14 12.44 5.68 6.30
CA ALA A 14 12.08 5.41 4.91
C ALA A 14 11.82 3.91 4.74
N PRO A 15 10.65 3.50 4.21
CA PRO A 15 10.33 2.09 4.05
C PRO A 15 11.36 1.34 3.20
N ALA A 16 11.60 0.08 3.55
CA ALA A 16 12.46 -0.81 2.78
C ALA A 16 11.77 -1.32 1.49
N ALA A 17 10.44 -1.41 1.51
CA ALA A 17 9.64 -1.81 0.37
C ALA A 17 9.41 -0.65 -0.63
N ASP A 18 9.53 -0.95 -1.92
CA ASP A 18 9.32 0.03 -2.99
C ASP A 18 7.85 0.18 -3.41
N SER A 19 6.97 -0.70 -2.94
CA SER A 19 5.55 -0.71 -3.25
C SER A 19 4.71 -1.20 -2.07
N LYS A 20 3.44 -0.81 -2.06
CA LYS A 20 2.42 -1.29 -1.13
C LYS A 20 1.09 -1.48 -1.85
N ALA A 21 0.24 -2.35 -1.31
CA ALA A 21 -1.16 -2.38 -1.71
C ALA A 21 -1.90 -1.13 -1.17
N GLU A 22 -2.91 -0.69 -1.91
CA GLU A 22 -3.75 0.47 -1.62
C GLU A 22 -5.22 0.05 -1.57
N GLY A 23 -6.04 0.71 -0.76
CA GLY A 23 -7.48 0.43 -0.67
C GLY A 23 -7.91 -0.42 0.54
N LEU A 24 -6.98 -0.80 1.43
CA LEU A 24 -7.21 -1.71 2.55
C LEU A 24 -7.60 -0.99 3.85
N HIS A 25 -7.23 0.28 4.00
CA HIS A 25 -7.29 1.00 5.26
C HIS A 25 -8.26 2.19 5.18
N ASP A 26 -9.36 2.08 5.93
CA ASP A 26 -10.38 3.12 6.07
C ASP A 26 -9.96 4.29 6.98
N GLY A 27 -8.80 4.17 7.63
CA GLY A 27 -8.28 5.12 8.62
C GLY A 27 -6.75 5.11 8.67
N PRO A 28 -6.16 5.98 9.52
CA PRO A 28 -4.72 5.98 9.74
C PRO A 28 -4.20 4.63 10.19
N TRP A 29 -3.02 4.27 9.73
CA TRP A 29 -2.37 2.99 10.05
C TRP A 29 -0.86 3.17 10.13
N VAL A 30 -0.16 2.14 10.63
CA VAL A 30 1.29 2.15 10.79
C VAL A 30 1.88 1.05 9.92
N LEU A 31 2.77 1.42 9.02
CA LEU A 31 3.62 0.49 8.30
C LEU A 31 4.81 0.14 9.19
N ALA A 32 4.81 -1.08 9.71
CA ALA A 32 5.95 -1.61 10.46
C ALA A 32 7.10 -1.92 9.49
N ASP A 33 8.27 -1.33 9.73
CA ASP A 33 9.44 -1.51 8.88
C ASP A 33 10.72 -1.62 9.75
N PRO A 34 11.69 -2.47 9.37
CA PRO A 34 12.98 -2.55 10.08
C PRO A 34 13.74 -1.23 10.17
N ALA A 35 13.54 -0.30 9.22
CA ALA A 35 14.13 1.04 9.22
C ALA A 35 13.37 2.04 10.11
N GLY A 36 12.27 1.63 10.73
CA GLY A 36 11.43 2.44 11.59
C GLY A 36 9.98 2.52 11.10
N ASP A 37 9.05 2.51 12.04
CA ASP A 37 7.62 2.56 11.76
C ASP A 37 7.22 3.88 11.07
N VAL A 38 6.38 3.78 10.04
CA VAL A 38 5.87 4.93 9.29
C VAL A 38 4.36 5.05 9.48
N ALA A 39 3.90 6.17 10.02
CA ALA A 39 2.49 6.48 10.10
C ALA A 39 1.95 6.93 8.73
N LEU A 40 0.89 6.28 8.27
CA LEU A 40 0.21 6.52 7.00
C LEU A 40 -1.26 6.89 7.22
N GLY A 41 -1.81 7.64 6.28
CA GLY A 41 -3.24 7.98 6.26
C GLY A 41 -4.11 6.82 5.77
N ALA A 42 -5.43 7.05 5.78
CA ALA A 42 -6.37 6.16 5.11
C ALA A 42 -6.03 6.06 3.61
N ASP A 43 -6.13 4.85 3.06
CA ASP A 43 -5.84 4.59 1.65
C ASP A 43 -7.02 3.99 0.87
N ARG A 44 -8.21 3.93 1.46
CA ARG A 44 -9.42 3.52 0.75
C ARG A 44 -9.72 4.42 -0.45
N PHE A 45 -9.83 3.81 -1.63
CA PHE A 45 -10.33 4.47 -2.84
C PHE A 45 -11.84 4.75 -2.78
N CYS A 46 -12.31 5.73 -3.55
CA CYS A 46 -13.72 6.14 -3.54
C CYS A 46 -14.70 5.03 -3.97
N ASP A 47 -14.23 4.04 -4.73
CA ASP A 47 -15.03 2.90 -5.20
C ASP A 47 -14.87 1.64 -4.32
N GLY A 48 -14.09 1.72 -3.25
CA GLY A 48 -13.84 0.63 -2.31
C GLY A 48 -13.01 -0.53 -2.89
N ARG A 49 -12.36 -0.36 -4.04
CA ARG A 49 -11.49 -1.38 -4.62
C ARG A 49 -10.13 -1.41 -3.91
N ILE A 50 -9.43 -2.53 -4.07
CA ILE A 50 -8.05 -2.72 -3.65
C ILE A 50 -7.19 -2.75 -4.91
N PHE A 51 -6.02 -2.13 -4.83
CA PHE A 51 -4.97 -2.23 -5.83
C PHE A 51 -3.74 -2.86 -5.20
N ASP A 52 -3.26 -3.96 -5.77
CA ASP A 52 -2.04 -4.65 -5.39
C ASP A 52 -1.05 -4.67 -6.57
N PRO A 53 0.04 -3.89 -6.49
CA PRO A 53 1.05 -3.81 -7.55
C PRO A 53 1.79 -5.13 -7.82
N ALA A 54 1.66 -6.15 -6.96
CA ALA A 54 2.22 -7.47 -7.21
C ALA A 54 1.40 -8.31 -8.21
N VAL A 55 0.14 -7.95 -8.45
CA VAL A 55 -0.81 -8.72 -9.29
C VAL A 55 -1.49 -7.85 -10.36
N LEU A 56 -0.74 -6.90 -10.94
CA LEU A 56 -1.25 -5.92 -11.93
C LEU A 56 -2.16 -6.53 -13.01
N ASP A 57 -1.79 -7.67 -13.58
CA ASP A 57 -2.59 -8.35 -14.62
C ASP A 57 -4.01 -8.68 -14.14
N THR A 58 -4.19 -8.97 -12.85
CA THR A 58 -5.49 -9.29 -12.23
C THR A 58 -6.27 -8.02 -11.88
N ASP A 59 -5.59 -6.98 -11.40
CA ASP A 59 -6.25 -5.72 -11.02
C ASP A 59 -6.80 -4.96 -12.22
N PHE A 60 -6.02 -4.87 -13.31
CA PHE A 60 -6.47 -4.17 -14.51
C PHE A 60 -7.62 -4.90 -15.22
N ALA A 61 -7.73 -6.23 -15.07
CA ALA A 61 -8.87 -6.99 -15.56
C ALA A 61 -10.18 -6.59 -14.84
N GLY A 62 -10.12 -6.26 -13.55
CA GLY A 62 -11.26 -5.80 -12.74
C GLY A 62 -11.71 -4.36 -13.04
N LEU A 63 -10.85 -3.53 -13.64
CA LEU A 63 -11.22 -2.16 -14.06
C LEU A 63 -12.17 -2.15 -15.27
N ALA A 64 -12.16 -3.21 -16.09
CA ALA A 64 -12.99 -3.33 -17.29
C ALA A 64 -14.40 -3.89 -17.04
N GLY A 65 -14.67 -4.47 -15.86
CA GLY A 65 -15.95 -5.10 -15.54
C GLY A 65 -16.32 -4.90 -14.07
N GLY A 66 -17.31 -4.04 -13.80
CA GLY A 66 -17.82 -3.86 -12.45
C GLY A 66 -18.45 -5.13 -11.89
N ASN A 67 -17.70 -5.91 -11.10
CA ASN A 67 -18.21 -6.63 -9.94
C ASN A 67 -17.08 -7.07 -9.01
N ALA A 68 -17.20 -6.76 -7.72
CA ALA A 68 -16.20 -7.05 -6.70
C ALA A 68 -16.10 -8.56 -6.42
N ILE A 69 -14.89 -9.10 -6.42
CA ILE A 69 -14.58 -10.35 -5.73
C ILE A 69 -13.78 -10.03 -4.47
N ALA A 70 -14.43 -10.26 -3.33
CA ALA A 70 -13.85 -10.18 -2.01
C ALA A 70 -12.66 -11.17 -1.90
N ALA A 71 -11.45 -10.64 -1.70
CA ALA A 71 -10.31 -11.44 -1.27
C ALA A 71 -10.37 -11.60 0.26
N ALA A 72 -10.93 -12.73 0.69
CA ALA A 72 -10.82 -13.21 2.05
C ALA A 72 -9.41 -13.73 2.33
N GLN A 73 -8.76 -13.20 3.36
CA GLN A 73 -7.70 -13.83 4.15
C GLN A 73 -7.81 -13.21 5.55
N ARG A 74 -8.60 -13.76 6.49
CA ARG A 74 -8.33 -14.95 7.32
C ARG A 74 -6.87 -15.04 7.78
N GLY A 75 -6.58 -14.29 8.84
CA GLY A 75 -5.86 -14.79 10.02
C GLY A 75 -6.87 -14.93 11.15
#